data_AF-W6TMY9-F1
#
_entry.id   AF-W6TMY9-F1
#
_cell.length_a   1.000
_cell.length_b   1.000
_cell.length_c   1.000
_cell.angle_alpha   90.00
_cell.angle_beta   90.00
_cell.angle_gamma   90.00
#
_symmetry.space_group_name_H-M   'P 1'
#
loop_
_entity.id
_entity.type
_entity.pdbx_description
1 polymer ?
#
loop_
_entity_poly.entity_id
_entity_poly.type
_entity_poly.pdbx_seq_one_letter_code
_entity_poly.pdbx_strand_id
1 'polypeptide(L)'
;MAFNRYLDRNIDAKNPRTQMRDIPAGKISANEALIFVIINCVLFITTTAFINGLCFYLSPVALFVVLFYSYTKRFTALCHMVLGLGLSLAPIGAYIAVTGAFNIVPVLYSFAVLFWVSGFDIIYALQDEDFDRNEQLHSIPATMGIKNALKLSVVLHVFSALCVILPVMFTTFSWVYYVGVAFFCFMLTYQHLLVKPNDISKVNKAFATTNGFASVIFAICFLVDAFLRTNFNF
;
A
#
# COMPACT_ATOMS: atom_id res chain seq x y z
N MET A 1 3.85 2.24 -10.47
CA MET A 1 5.18 1.59 -10.47
C MET A 1 6.15 2.19 -11.48
N ALA A 2 5.86 2.19 -12.79
CA ALA A 2 6.81 2.68 -13.82
C ALA A 2 7.24 4.14 -13.61
N PHE A 3 6.31 5.02 -13.21
CA PHE A 3 6.63 6.42 -12.93
C PHE A 3 7.61 6.61 -11.76
N ASN A 4 7.48 5.83 -10.69
CA ASN A 4 8.43 5.85 -9.58
C ASN A 4 9.84 5.45 -10.03
N ARG A 5 9.95 4.35 -10.80
CA ARG A 5 11.24 3.93 -11.36
C ARG A 5 11.83 4.97 -12.29
N TYR A 6 11.00 5.59 -13.14
CA TYR A 6 11.42 6.69 -14.00
C TYR A 6 11.98 7.85 -13.16
N LEU A 7 11.25 8.30 -12.15
CA LEU A 7 11.61 9.48 -11.36
C LEU A 7 12.83 9.23 -10.46
N ASP A 8 12.92 8.04 -9.86
CA ASP A 8 13.98 7.68 -8.92
C ASP A 8 15.24 7.12 -9.59
N ARG A 9 15.27 6.96 -10.92
CA ARG A 9 16.39 6.35 -11.68
C ARG A 9 17.80 6.80 -11.27
N ASN A 10 18.01 8.10 -11.00
CA ASN A 10 19.31 8.65 -10.63
C ASN A 10 19.71 8.29 -9.18
N ILE A 11 18.71 8.22 -8.30
CA ILE A 11 18.87 7.80 -6.90
C ILE A 11 19.09 6.29 -6.88
N ASP A 12 18.27 5.55 -7.63
CA ASP A 12 18.32 4.10 -7.71
C ASP A 12 19.67 3.59 -8.24
N ALA A 13 20.31 4.33 -9.16
CA ALA A 13 21.64 4.02 -9.69
C ALA A 13 22.77 4.11 -8.64
N LYS A 14 22.57 4.90 -7.58
CA LYS A 14 23.55 5.05 -6.49
C LYS A 14 23.32 4.06 -5.35
N ASN A 15 22.11 3.53 -5.21
CA ASN A 15 21.77 2.61 -4.12
C ASN A 15 22.18 1.17 -4.48
N PRO A 16 23.05 0.51 -3.67
CA PRO A 16 23.51 -0.86 -3.94
C PRO A 16 22.39 -1.88 -4.13
N ARG A 17 21.24 -1.67 -3.48
CA ARG A 17 20.05 -2.53 -3.54
C ARG A 17 19.27 -2.38 -4.83
N THR A 18 19.31 -1.20 -5.46
CA THR A 18 18.44 -0.87 -6.60
C THR A 18 19.18 -0.56 -7.90
N GLN A 19 20.51 -0.51 -7.87
CA GLN A 19 21.35 -0.29 -9.06
C GLN A 19 21.11 -1.33 -10.18
N MET A 20 20.57 -2.51 -9.84
CA MET A 20 20.23 -3.57 -10.80
C MET A 20 18.78 -3.50 -11.36
N ARG A 21 18.01 -2.46 -10.99
CA ARG A 21 16.66 -2.22 -11.56
C ARG A 21 16.74 -1.88 -13.04
N ASP A 22 15.63 -2.07 -13.75
CA ASP A 22 15.61 -2.07 -15.22
C ASP A 22 16.13 -0.77 -15.87
N ILE A 23 15.82 0.40 -15.30
CA ILE A 23 16.30 1.69 -15.84
C ILE A 23 17.77 1.94 -15.47
N PRO A 24 18.19 1.89 -14.19
CA PRO A 24 19.61 2.04 -13.83
C PRO A 24 20.55 1.03 -14.52
N ALA A 25 20.09 -0.21 -14.72
CA ALA A 25 20.85 -1.26 -15.40
C ALA A 25 20.83 -1.16 -16.93
N GLY A 26 20.14 -0.16 -17.51
CA GLY A 26 20.07 0.05 -18.96
C GLY A 26 19.25 -0.99 -19.73
N LYS A 27 18.42 -1.81 -19.06
CA LYS A 27 17.54 -2.80 -19.70
C LYS A 27 16.37 -2.14 -20.43
N ILE A 28 15.94 -0.97 -19.95
CA ILE A 28 14.87 -0.14 -20.52
C ILE A 28 15.32 1.33 -20.42
N SER A 29 15.12 2.12 -21.46
CA SER A 29 15.42 3.55 -21.41
C SER A 29 14.40 4.32 -20.55
N ALA A 30 14.83 5.43 -19.95
CA ALA A 30 13.93 6.28 -19.18
C ALA A 30 12.77 6.83 -20.02
N ASN A 31 13.01 7.11 -21.31
CA ASN A 31 12.00 7.63 -22.22
C ASN A 31 10.92 6.58 -22.55
N GLU A 32 11.31 5.32 -22.79
CA GLU A 32 10.35 4.22 -22.99
C GLU A 32 9.46 4.05 -21.76
N ALA A 33 10.05 4.08 -20.56
CA ALA A 33 9.29 4.01 -19.31
C ALA A 33 8.31 5.18 -19.15
N LEU A 34 8.70 6.40 -19.53
CA LEU A 34 7.83 7.57 -19.46
C LEU A 34 6.68 7.51 -20.48
N ILE A 35 6.97 7.13 -21.72
CA ILE A 35 5.94 6.95 -22.76
C ILE A 35 4.92 5.89 -22.32
N PHE A 36 5.40 4.77 -21.77
CA PHE A 36 4.54 3.73 -21.20
C PHE A 36 3.64 4.28 -20.08
N VAL A 37 4.17 5.11 -19.17
CA VAL A 37 3.36 5.77 -18.12
C VAL A 37 2.28 6.66 -18.72
N ILE A 38 2.62 7.50 -19.70
CA ILE A 38 1.66 8.43 -20.34
C ILE A 38 0.53 7.65 -21.01
N ILE A 39 0.86 6.62 -21.79
CA ILE A 39 -0.13 5.76 -22.44
C ILE A 39 -1.07 5.13 -21.41
N ASN A 40 -0.54 4.58 -20.32
CA ASN A 40 -1.36 3.97 -19.26
C ASN A 40 -2.23 4.99 -18.52
N CYS A 41 -1.77 6.24 -18.34
CA CYS A 41 -2.59 7.30 -17.75
C CYS A 41 -3.79 7.65 -18.64
N VAL A 42 -3.57 7.79 -19.96
CA VAL A 42 -4.64 8.04 -20.93
C VAL A 42 -5.62 6.87 -20.97
N LEU A 43 -5.11 5.63 -21.01
CA LEU A 43 -5.95 4.43 -20.99
C LEU A 43 -6.76 4.30 -19.70
N PHE A 44 -6.18 4.66 -18.55
CA PHE A 44 -6.87 4.65 -17.26
C PHE A 44 -8.07 5.61 -17.26
N ILE A 45 -7.83 6.89 -17.60
CA ILE A 45 -8.91 7.91 -17.66
C ILE A 45 -9.97 7.48 -18.68
N THR A 46 -9.56 7.05 -19.86
CA THR A 46 -10.48 6.60 -20.91
C THR A 46 -11.34 5.43 -20.45
N THR A 47 -10.74 4.42 -19.81
CA THR A 47 -11.47 3.28 -19.25
C THR A 47 -12.46 3.71 -18.18
N THR A 48 -12.10 4.66 -17.30
CA THR A 48 -13.01 5.14 -16.26
C THR A 48 -14.25 5.84 -16.81
N ALA A 49 -14.18 6.45 -17.99
CA ALA A 49 -15.32 7.04 -18.68
C ALA A 49 -16.35 6.00 -19.11
N PHE A 50 -15.93 4.76 -19.36
CA PHE A 50 -16.82 3.64 -19.70
C PHE A 50 -17.43 2.93 -18.48
N ILE A 51 -17.02 3.29 -17.25
CA ILE A 51 -17.54 2.68 -16.01
C ILE A 51 -18.74 3.47 -15.48
N ASN A 52 -18.50 4.69 -14.99
CA ASN A 52 -19.54 5.63 -14.57
C ASN A 52 -18.94 7.05 -14.39
N GLY A 53 -19.81 8.05 -14.28
CA GLY A 53 -19.39 9.45 -14.14
C GLY A 53 -18.51 9.72 -12.92
N LEU A 54 -18.77 9.05 -11.78
CA LEU A 54 -17.99 9.27 -10.56
C LEU A 54 -16.55 8.74 -10.72
N CYS A 55 -16.37 7.56 -11.32
CA CYS A 55 -15.05 7.04 -11.69
C CYS A 55 -14.30 8.00 -12.63
N PHE A 56 -14.97 8.52 -13.65
CA PHE A 56 -14.35 9.45 -14.60
C PHE A 56 -13.84 10.72 -13.92
N TYR A 57 -14.70 11.41 -13.15
CA TYR A 57 -14.34 12.66 -12.48
C TYR A 57 -13.27 12.48 -11.39
N LEU A 58 -13.22 11.31 -10.74
CA LEU A 58 -12.19 11.01 -9.72
C LEU A 58 -10.89 10.46 -10.32
N SER A 59 -10.89 10.01 -11.58
CA SER A 59 -9.69 9.43 -12.20
C SER A 59 -8.47 10.35 -12.22
N PRO A 60 -8.56 11.69 -12.45
CA PRO A 60 -7.40 12.57 -12.39
C PRO A 60 -6.87 12.72 -10.95
N VAL A 61 -7.76 12.69 -9.95
CA VAL A 61 -7.38 12.74 -8.53
C VAL A 61 -6.61 11.46 -8.15
N ALA A 62 -7.09 10.30 -8.59
CA ALA A 62 -6.41 9.03 -8.34
C ALA A 62 -5.02 8.98 -8.99
N LEU A 63 -4.91 9.43 -10.25
CA LEU A 63 -3.61 9.54 -10.92
C LEU A 63 -2.68 10.54 -10.24
N PHE A 64 -3.20 11.69 -9.80
CA PHE A 64 -2.41 12.66 -9.07
C PHE A 64 -1.77 12.02 -7.84
N VAL A 65 -2.55 11.35 -6.98
CA VAL A 65 -2.02 10.69 -5.77
C VAL A 65 -0.97 9.63 -6.12
N VAL A 66 -1.27 8.75 -7.09
CA VAL A 66 -0.39 7.62 -7.48
C VAL A 66 0.86 8.07 -8.22
N LEU A 67 0.87 9.23 -8.88
CA LEU A 67 2.09 9.78 -9.47
C LEU A 67 2.86 10.61 -8.45
N PHE A 68 2.16 11.46 -7.71
CA PHE A 68 2.73 12.40 -6.75
C PHE A 68 3.52 11.72 -5.65
N TYR A 69 3.11 10.52 -5.18
CA TYR A 69 3.87 9.81 -4.13
C TYR A 69 5.36 9.65 -4.49
N SER A 70 5.68 9.48 -5.77
CA SER A 70 7.05 9.26 -6.24
C SER A 70 7.97 10.43 -5.90
N TYR A 71 7.43 11.65 -5.76
CA TYR A 71 8.19 12.85 -5.41
C TYR A 71 8.43 13.01 -3.91
N THR A 72 7.56 12.45 -3.07
CA THR A 72 7.41 12.84 -1.66
C THR A 72 8.66 12.63 -0.82
N LYS A 73 9.43 11.57 -1.08
CA LYS A 73 10.69 11.30 -0.35
C LYS A 73 11.75 12.38 -0.53
N ARG A 74 11.60 13.31 -1.49
CA ARG A 74 12.54 14.43 -1.72
C ARG A 74 12.31 15.61 -0.77
N PHE A 75 11.18 15.65 -0.06
CA PHE A 75 10.86 16.80 0.80
C PHE A 75 10.03 16.46 2.06
N THR A 76 9.56 15.22 2.23
CA THR A 76 8.81 14.84 3.43
C THR A 76 9.01 13.38 3.82
N ALA A 77 9.16 13.12 5.12
CA ALA A 77 9.20 11.78 5.69
C ALA A 77 7.84 11.07 5.62
N LEU A 78 6.75 11.80 5.33
CA LEU A 78 5.40 11.23 5.22
C LEU A 78 5.19 10.44 3.90
N CYS A 79 6.24 10.18 3.13
CA CYS A 79 6.18 9.46 1.86
C CYS A 79 5.49 8.10 1.96
N HIS A 80 5.68 7.37 3.07
CA HIS A 80 5.03 6.09 3.34
C HIS A 80 3.50 6.23 3.47
N MET A 81 3.02 7.34 4.04
CA MET A 81 1.58 7.63 4.16
C MET A 81 0.97 8.05 2.83
N VAL A 82 1.71 8.76 1.99
CA VAL A 82 1.25 9.09 0.63
C VAL A 82 1.23 7.85 -0.26
N LEU A 83 2.20 6.93 -0.11
CA LEU A 83 2.16 5.62 -0.75
C LEU A 83 0.94 4.81 -0.28
N GLY A 84 0.71 4.76 1.04
CA GLY A 84 -0.46 4.12 1.63
C GLY A 84 -1.77 4.70 1.12
N LEU A 85 -1.84 6.03 0.97
CA LEU A 85 -2.97 6.71 0.36
C LEU A 85 -3.17 6.31 -1.11
N GLY A 86 -2.09 6.13 -1.88
CA GLY A 86 -2.18 5.65 -3.26
C GLY A 86 -2.83 4.27 -3.36
N LEU A 87 -2.47 3.34 -2.46
CA LEU A 87 -3.07 2.00 -2.43
C LEU A 87 -4.47 1.99 -1.81
N SER A 88 -4.77 2.89 -0.87
CA SER A 88 -6.08 2.97 -0.23
C SER A 88 -7.19 3.40 -1.17
N LEU A 89 -6.87 3.92 -2.35
CA LEU A 89 -7.88 4.20 -3.38
C LEU A 89 -8.52 2.93 -3.94
N ALA A 90 -7.90 1.75 -3.78
CA ALA A 90 -8.40 0.52 -4.38
C ALA A 90 -9.74 0.03 -3.79
N PRO A 91 -9.95 -0.11 -2.47
CA PRO A 91 -11.23 -0.58 -1.93
C PRO A 91 -12.41 0.35 -2.28
N ILE A 92 -12.25 1.66 -2.07
CA ILE A 92 -13.28 2.65 -2.41
C ILE A 92 -13.49 2.78 -3.91
N GLY A 93 -12.43 2.71 -4.72
CA GLY A 93 -12.50 2.73 -6.18
C GLY A 93 -13.25 1.52 -6.73
N ALA A 94 -12.99 0.32 -6.21
CA ALA A 94 -13.71 -0.90 -6.60
C ALA A 94 -15.21 -0.79 -6.27
N TYR A 95 -15.55 -0.25 -5.09
CA TYR A 95 -16.95 -0.06 -4.71
C TYR A 95 -17.66 0.98 -5.59
N ILE A 96 -17.02 2.12 -5.85
CA ILE A 96 -17.57 3.17 -6.73
C ILE A 96 -17.73 2.65 -8.16
N ALA A 97 -16.82 1.81 -8.65
CA ALA A 97 -16.91 1.24 -9.99
C ALA A 97 -18.19 0.42 -10.20
N VAL A 98 -18.64 -0.30 -9.17
CA VAL A 98 -19.85 -1.12 -9.23
C VAL A 98 -21.12 -0.33 -8.89
N THR A 99 -21.05 0.55 -7.90
CA THR A 99 -22.25 1.18 -7.30
C THR A 99 -22.51 2.61 -7.76
N GLY A 100 -21.51 3.31 -8.27
CA GLY A 100 -21.58 4.74 -8.57
C GLY A 100 -21.76 5.63 -7.33
N ALA A 101 -21.54 5.11 -6.11
CA ALA A 101 -21.81 5.81 -4.86
C ALA A 101 -20.71 5.59 -3.81
N PHE A 102 -20.70 6.46 -2.80
CA PHE A 102 -19.85 6.30 -1.61
C PHE A 102 -20.56 5.48 -0.54
N ASN A 103 -19.78 4.71 0.23
CA ASN A 103 -20.26 3.99 1.40
C ASN A 103 -19.17 3.96 2.49
N ILE A 104 -19.58 3.90 3.76
CA ILE A 104 -18.66 3.91 4.90
C ILE A 104 -17.81 2.63 4.99
N VAL A 105 -18.34 1.47 4.64
CA VAL A 105 -17.61 0.18 4.72
C VAL A 105 -16.37 0.14 3.82
N PRO A 106 -16.43 0.43 2.51
CA PRO A 106 -15.23 0.48 1.67
C PRO A 106 -14.28 1.62 2.07
N VAL A 107 -14.77 2.72 2.64
CA VAL A 107 -13.92 3.79 3.21
C VAL A 107 -13.11 3.26 4.40
N LEU A 108 -13.72 2.48 5.30
CA LEU A 108 -13.01 1.84 6.40
C LEU A 108 -11.93 0.88 5.89
N TYR A 109 -12.22 0.07 4.87
CA TYR A 109 -11.19 -0.78 4.24
C TYR A 109 -10.10 0.04 3.54
N SER A 110 -10.43 1.17 2.93
CA SER A 110 -9.43 2.11 2.42
C SER A 110 -8.51 2.61 3.53
N PHE A 111 -9.03 3.04 4.68
CA PHE A 111 -8.19 3.42 5.82
C PHE A 111 -7.36 2.24 6.36
N ALA A 112 -7.93 1.03 6.40
CA ALA A 112 -7.18 -0.17 6.75
C ALA A 112 -5.96 -0.37 5.85
N VAL A 113 -6.14 -0.25 4.53
CA VAL A 113 -5.06 -0.33 3.54
C VAL A 113 -4.06 0.81 3.69
N LEU A 114 -4.52 2.05 3.92
CA LEU A 114 -3.64 3.20 4.13
C LEU A 114 -2.67 2.91 5.27
N PHE A 115 -3.19 2.55 6.44
CA PHE A 115 -2.36 2.33 7.62
C PHE A 115 -1.52 1.06 7.52
N TRP A 116 -2.05 -0.01 6.92
CA TRP A 116 -1.32 -1.25 6.68
C TRP A 116 -0.11 -1.02 5.79
N VAL A 117 -0.32 -0.41 4.62
CA VAL A 117 0.73 -0.14 3.64
C VAL A 117 1.76 0.82 4.20
N SER A 118 1.31 1.90 4.85
CA SER A 118 2.23 2.84 5.51
C SER A 118 3.11 2.13 6.54
N GLY A 119 2.52 1.24 7.36
CA GLY A 119 3.23 0.53 8.40
C GLY A 119 4.27 -0.45 7.85
N PHE A 120 3.92 -1.31 6.89
CA PHE A 120 4.88 -2.27 6.36
C PHE A 120 5.91 -1.61 5.44
N ASP A 121 5.58 -0.51 4.76
CA ASP A 121 6.54 0.21 3.92
C ASP A 121 7.61 0.91 4.77
N ILE A 122 7.25 1.39 5.96
CA ILE A 122 8.24 1.85 6.96
C ILE A 122 9.19 0.72 7.36
N ILE A 123 8.68 -0.50 7.59
CA ILE A 123 9.51 -1.68 7.90
C ILE A 123 10.43 -2.00 6.73
N TYR A 124 9.92 -1.93 5.50
CA TYR A 124 10.68 -2.20 4.29
C TYR A 124 11.82 -1.20 4.08
N ALA A 125 11.56 0.08 4.34
CA ALA A 125 12.49 1.18 4.20
C ALA A 125 13.62 1.17 5.24
N LEU A 126 13.56 0.33 6.29
CA LEU A 126 14.68 0.14 7.21
C LEU A 126 15.97 -0.31 6.50
N GLN A 127 15.83 -0.99 5.36
CA GLN A 127 16.97 -1.43 4.54
C GLN A 127 17.73 -0.28 3.88
N ASP A 128 17.09 0.89 3.72
CA ASP A 128 17.66 2.03 3.02
C ASP A 128 17.97 3.20 3.97
N GLU A 129 17.95 3.01 5.30
CA GLU A 129 18.14 4.11 6.26
C GLU A 129 19.44 4.89 6.01
N ASP A 130 20.58 4.19 5.97
CA ASP A 130 21.89 4.83 5.79
C ASP A 130 22.00 5.50 4.42
N PHE A 131 21.45 4.85 3.39
CA PHE A 131 21.45 5.39 2.03
C PHE A 131 20.61 6.66 1.95
N ASP A 132 19.38 6.62 2.47
CA ASP A 132 18.47 7.76 2.49
C ASP A 132 19.07 8.94 3.28
N ARG A 133 19.73 8.67 4.41
CA ARG A 133 20.42 9.69 5.20
C ARG A 133 21.58 10.34 4.42
N ASN A 134 22.38 9.53 3.72
CA ASN A 134 23.54 10.01 2.96
C ASN A 134 23.12 10.82 1.72
N GLU A 135 22.06 10.40 1.03
CA GLU A 135 21.51 11.10 -0.14
C GLU A 135 20.50 12.21 0.22
N GLN A 136 20.37 12.56 1.51
CA GLN A 136 19.46 13.61 2.01
C GLN A 136 18.00 13.38 1.59
N LEU A 137 17.56 12.11 1.58
CA LEU A 137 16.18 11.72 1.36
C LEU A 137 15.41 11.68 2.67
N HIS A 138 14.11 11.96 2.58
CA HIS A 138 13.21 12.00 3.71
C HIS A 138 12.37 10.73 3.75
N SER A 139 12.83 9.75 4.53
CA SER A 139 12.04 8.60 4.94
C SER A 139 11.85 8.60 6.46
N ILE A 140 10.83 7.89 6.95
CA ILE A 140 10.61 7.76 8.39
C ILE A 140 11.86 7.15 9.06
N PRO A 141 12.45 6.04 8.58
CA PRO A 141 13.68 5.49 9.15
C PRO A 141 14.82 6.50 9.20
N ALA A 142 15.10 7.21 8.10
CA ALA A 142 16.19 8.20 8.07
C ALA A 142 15.97 9.37 9.05
N THR A 143 14.71 9.77 9.26
CA THR A 143 14.36 10.93 10.10
C THR A 143 14.33 10.62 11.58
N MET A 144 13.77 9.47 11.99
CA MET A 144 13.56 9.15 13.42
C MET A 144 14.33 7.92 13.92
N GLY A 145 15.07 7.24 13.05
CA GLY A 145 15.83 6.03 13.33
C GLY A 145 14.97 4.77 13.42
N ILE A 146 15.61 3.60 13.27
CA ILE A 146 14.96 2.27 13.23
C ILE A 146 13.97 2.05 14.39
N LYS A 147 14.38 2.36 15.62
CA LYS A 147 13.57 2.09 16.82
C LYS A 147 12.24 2.86 16.81
N ASN A 148 12.26 4.14 16.45
CA ASN A 148 11.04 4.95 16.43
C ASN A 148 10.21 4.68 15.18
N ALA A 149 10.85 4.39 14.04
CA ALA A 149 10.18 3.94 12.83
C ALA A 149 9.35 2.68 13.06
N LEU A 150 9.92 1.67 13.74
CA LEU A 150 9.20 0.45 14.12
C LEU A 150 8.03 0.75 15.07
N LYS A 151 8.20 1.63 16.06
CA LYS A 151 7.10 2.04 16.95
C LYS A 151 5.95 2.71 16.18
N LEU A 152 6.27 3.60 15.25
CA LEU A 152 5.25 4.24 14.41
C LEU A 152 4.54 3.20 13.53
N SER A 153 5.27 2.26 12.95
CA SER A 153 4.70 1.15 12.19
C SER A 153 3.76 0.28 13.03
N VAL A 154 4.05 0.02 14.31
CA VAL A 154 3.12 -0.63 15.25
C VAL A 154 1.83 0.18 15.39
N VAL A 155 1.93 1.48 15.64
CA VAL A 155 0.76 2.36 15.79
C VAL A 155 -0.12 2.34 14.53
N LEU A 156 0.50 2.42 13.35
CA LEU A 156 -0.22 2.33 12.07
C LEU A 156 -0.91 0.96 11.92
N HIS A 157 -0.24 -0.14 12.23
CA HIS A 157 -0.88 -1.47 12.16
C HIS A 157 -2.01 -1.66 13.17
N VAL A 158 -1.95 -1.02 14.34
CA VAL A 158 -3.09 -0.99 15.28
C VAL A 158 -4.28 -0.27 14.65
N PHE A 159 -4.07 0.91 14.04
CA PHE A 159 -5.14 1.60 13.32
C PHE A 159 -5.69 0.79 12.14
N SER A 160 -4.82 0.09 11.41
CA SER A 160 -5.26 -0.82 10.34
C SER A 160 -6.18 -1.93 10.87
N ALA A 161 -5.79 -2.60 11.96
CA ALA A 161 -6.59 -3.63 12.61
C ALA A 161 -7.96 -3.09 13.05
N LEU A 162 -8.00 -1.91 13.66
CA LEU A 162 -9.26 -1.26 14.04
C LEU A 162 -10.16 -1.00 12.82
N CYS A 163 -9.60 -0.49 11.72
CA CYS A 163 -10.34 -0.23 10.48
C CYS A 163 -10.88 -1.50 9.81
N VAL A 164 -10.22 -2.66 9.98
CA VAL A 164 -10.74 -3.96 9.52
C VAL A 164 -11.83 -4.51 10.45
N ILE A 165 -11.80 -4.17 11.74
CA ILE A 165 -12.83 -4.63 12.70
C ILE A 165 -14.11 -3.79 12.60
N LEU A 166 -14.00 -2.47 12.47
CA LEU A 166 -15.14 -1.54 12.50
C LEU A 166 -16.30 -1.83 11.51
N PRO A 167 -16.11 -2.42 10.31
CA PRO A 167 -17.20 -2.80 9.42
C PRO A 167 -18.31 -3.63 10.07
N VAL A 168 -18.02 -4.41 11.13
CA VAL A 168 -19.03 -5.21 11.85
C VAL A 168 -20.15 -4.38 12.48
N MET A 169 -19.94 -3.06 12.64
CA MET A 169 -20.95 -2.12 13.14
C MET A 169 -21.96 -1.69 12.07
N PHE A 170 -21.67 -1.96 10.79
CA PHE A 170 -22.44 -1.46 9.64
C PHE A 170 -23.04 -2.59 8.80
N THR A 171 -22.54 -3.82 8.93
CA THR A 171 -23.04 -4.99 8.23
C THR A 171 -22.85 -6.24 9.09
N THR A 172 -23.75 -7.21 8.92
CA THR A 172 -23.56 -8.55 9.48
C THR A 172 -22.48 -9.29 8.70
N PHE A 173 -21.75 -10.15 9.41
CA PHE A 173 -20.72 -11.04 8.87
C PHE A 173 -20.90 -12.43 9.47
N SER A 174 -20.61 -13.46 8.68
CA SER A 174 -20.47 -14.83 9.14
C SER A 174 -19.19 -15.00 9.99
N TRP A 175 -19.10 -16.12 10.72
CA TRP A 175 -17.92 -16.45 11.52
C TRP A 175 -16.60 -16.48 10.72
N VAL A 176 -16.66 -16.75 9.40
CA VAL A 176 -15.47 -16.84 8.52
C VAL A 176 -14.77 -15.48 8.38
N TYR A 177 -15.53 -14.38 8.38
CA TYR A 177 -14.95 -13.04 8.38
C TYR A 177 -14.05 -12.83 9.60
N TYR A 178 -14.53 -13.18 10.79
CA TYR A 178 -13.79 -13.02 12.04
C TYR A 178 -12.51 -13.87 12.08
N VAL A 179 -12.52 -15.05 11.46
CA VAL A 179 -11.29 -15.85 11.27
C VAL A 179 -10.29 -15.10 10.37
N GLY A 180 -10.76 -14.52 9.27
CA GLY A 180 -9.94 -13.67 8.41
C GLY A 180 -9.35 -12.47 9.16
N VAL A 181 -10.15 -11.76 9.94
CA VAL A 181 -9.70 -10.63 10.77
C VAL A 181 -8.65 -11.08 11.79
N ALA A 182 -8.91 -12.17 12.51
CA ALA A 182 -7.97 -12.71 13.49
C ALA A 182 -6.62 -13.08 12.83
N PHE A 183 -6.67 -13.73 11.67
CA PHE A 183 -5.47 -14.07 10.91
C PHE A 183 -4.71 -12.83 10.42
N PHE A 184 -5.42 -11.83 9.90
CA PHE A 184 -4.82 -10.56 9.47
C PHE A 184 -4.11 -9.86 10.63
N CYS A 185 -4.77 -9.70 11.78
CA CYS A 185 -4.20 -9.12 12.99
C CYS A 185 -2.98 -9.91 13.52
N PHE A 186 -3.04 -11.24 13.45
CA PHE A 186 -1.92 -12.11 13.79
C PHE A 186 -0.72 -11.85 12.87
N MET A 187 -0.92 -11.76 11.56
CA MET A 187 0.15 -11.45 10.60
C MET A 187 0.75 -10.05 10.83
N LEU A 188 -0.07 -9.04 11.12
CA LEU A 188 0.40 -7.69 11.47
C LEU A 188 1.30 -7.70 12.71
N THR A 189 0.96 -8.53 13.70
CA THR A 189 1.77 -8.71 14.92
C THR A 189 3.05 -9.49 14.60
N TYR A 190 2.94 -10.56 13.81
CA TYR A 190 4.05 -11.45 13.49
C TYR A 190 5.21 -10.74 12.79
N GLN A 191 4.94 -9.82 11.85
CA GLN A 191 6.02 -9.05 11.21
C GLN A 191 6.83 -8.18 12.17
N HIS A 192 6.19 -7.65 13.23
CA HIS A 192 6.85 -6.88 14.29
C HIS A 192 7.66 -7.75 15.26
N LEU A 193 7.37 -9.05 15.31
CA LEU A 193 8.21 -10.03 16.02
C LEU A 193 9.42 -10.48 15.19
N LEU A 194 9.28 -10.47 13.86
CA LEU A 194 10.33 -10.86 12.92
C LEU A 194 11.41 -9.80 12.78
N VAL A 195 11.03 -8.51 12.71
CA VAL A 195 11.96 -7.40 12.51
C VAL A 195 12.16 -6.66 13.83
N LYS A 196 13.41 -6.61 14.28
CA LYS A 196 13.78 -5.95 15.55
C LYS A 196 14.73 -4.79 15.27
N PRO A 197 14.81 -3.78 16.17
CA PRO A 197 15.74 -2.67 15.99
C PRO A 197 17.20 -3.10 15.79
N ASN A 198 17.56 -4.27 16.32
CA ASN A 198 18.93 -4.79 16.29
C ASN A 198 19.11 -5.91 15.23
N ASP A 199 18.03 -6.30 14.55
CA ASP A 199 18.05 -7.37 13.54
C ASP A 199 16.96 -7.11 12.48
N ILE A 200 17.39 -6.55 11.35
CA ILE A 200 16.55 -6.29 10.18
C ILE A 200 16.72 -7.34 9.07
N SER A 201 17.45 -8.43 9.33
CA SER A 201 17.75 -9.47 8.32
C SER A 201 16.49 -10.11 7.70
N LYS A 202 15.36 -10.06 8.42
CA LYS A 202 14.09 -10.66 8.04
C LYS A 202 13.11 -9.68 7.40
N VAL A 203 13.52 -8.45 7.09
CA VAL A 203 12.63 -7.43 6.48
C VAL A 203 11.98 -7.93 5.20
N ASN A 204 12.70 -8.61 4.30
CA ASN A 204 12.10 -9.11 3.05
C ASN A 204 11.04 -10.20 3.29
N LYS A 205 11.22 -11.05 4.32
CA LYS A 205 10.21 -12.05 4.71
C LYS A 205 8.97 -11.37 5.28
N ALA A 206 9.16 -10.39 6.16
CA ALA A 206 8.07 -9.60 6.72
C ALA A 206 7.31 -8.84 5.60
N PHE A 207 8.03 -8.16 4.72
CA PHE A 207 7.46 -7.38 3.63
C PHE A 207 6.71 -8.25 2.61
N ALA A 208 7.34 -9.26 2.03
CA ALA A 208 6.76 -10.00 0.91
C ALA A 208 5.85 -11.15 1.38
N THR A 209 6.35 -12.00 2.28
CA THR A 209 5.66 -13.24 2.67
C THR A 209 4.53 -12.97 3.64
N THR A 210 4.79 -12.24 4.73
CA THR A 210 3.78 -12.00 5.77
C THR A 210 2.62 -11.15 5.25
N ASN A 211 2.89 -10.04 4.55
CA ASN A 211 1.83 -9.21 3.96
C ASN A 211 1.11 -9.92 2.80
N GLY A 212 1.81 -10.76 2.04
CA GLY A 212 1.19 -11.61 1.01
C GLY A 212 0.17 -12.59 1.60
N PHE A 213 0.56 -13.33 2.64
CA PHE A 213 -0.37 -14.22 3.34
C PHE A 213 -1.52 -13.47 4.01
N ALA A 214 -1.23 -12.35 4.68
CA ALA A 214 -2.25 -11.53 5.34
C ALA A 214 -3.36 -11.12 4.36
N SER A 215 -2.99 -10.61 3.18
CA SER A 215 -3.94 -10.14 2.18
C SER A 215 -4.70 -11.26 1.48
N VAL A 216 -4.02 -12.31 1.01
CA VAL A 216 -4.65 -13.40 0.27
C VAL A 216 -5.63 -14.18 1.16
N ILE A 217 -5.23 -14.51 2.38
CA ILE A 217 -6.10 -15.27 3.29
C ILE A 217 -7.28 -14.41 3.74
N PHE A 218 -7.06 -13.12 4.05
CA PHE A 218 -8.17 -12.22 4.38
C PHE A 218 -9.16 -12.08 3.21
N ALA A 219 -8.67 -11.95 1.98
CA ALA A 219 -9.52 -11.87 0.79
C ALA A 219 -10.34 -13.17 0.59
N ILE A 220 -9.73 -14.34 0.75
CA ILE A 220 -10.44 -15.63 0.67
C ILE A 220 -11.52 -15.71 1.74
N CYS A 221 -11.21 -15.41 2.99
CA CYS A 221 -12.19 -15.39 4.07
C CYS A 221 -13.34 -14.42 3.80
N PHE A 222 -13.05 -13.23 3.26
CA PHE A 222 -14.07 -12.25 2.89
C PHE A 222 -14.97 -12.73 1.76
N LEU A 223 -14.42 -13.38 0.72
CA LEU A 223 -15.20 -13.92 -0.38
C LEU A 223 -16.09 -15.09 0.06
N VAL A 224 -15.57 -15.97 0.93
CA VAL A 224 -16.36 -17.06 1.52
C VAL A 224 -17.46 -16.51 2.41
N ASP A 225 -17.16 -15.50 3.23
CA ASP A 225 -18.18 -14.78 4.01
C ASP A 225 -19.29 -14.22 3.12
N ALA A 226 -18.94 -13.51 2.04
CA ALA A 226 -19.90 -12.94 1.12
C ALA A 226 -20.78 -14.01 0.46
N PHE A 227 -20.18 -15.13 0.07
CA PHE A 227 -20.92 -16.30 -0.44
C PHE A 227 -21.88 -16.85 0.60
N LEU A 228 -21.44 -17.02 1.85
CA LEU A 228 -22.27 -17.55 2.93
C LEU A 228 -23.46 -16.64 3.25
N ARG A 229 -23.23 -15.32 3.37
CA ARG A 229 -24.30 -14.35 3.63
C ARG A 229 -25.34 -14.31 2.52
N THR A 230 -24.90 -14.44 1.26
CA THR A 230 -25.80 -14.41 0.11
C THR A 230 -26.66 -15.67 0.00
N ASN A 231 -26.15 -16.84 0.41
CA ASN A 231 -26.82 -18.13 0.18
C ASN A 231 -27.48 -18.74 1.42
N PHE A 232 -27.07 -18.36 2.64
CA PHE A 232 -27.47 -19.03 3.88
C PHE A 232 -28.10 -18.10 4.93
N ASN A 233 -28.50 -16.87 4.55
CA ASN A 233 -29.24 -15.90 5.38
C ASN A 233 -28.66 -15.71 6.80
N PHE A 234 -27.43 -15.19 6.86
CA PHE A 234 -26.82 -14.66 8.09
C PHE A 234 -27.05 -13.14 8.23
#